data_AF-A0A1W6MYN0-F1
#
_entry.id   AF-A0A1W6MYN0-F1
#
_cell.length_a   1.000
_cell.length_b   1.000
_cell.length_c   1.000
_cell.angle_alpha   90.00
_cell.angle_beta   90.00
_cell.angle_gamma   90.00
#
_symmetry.space_group_name_H-M   'P 1'
#
loop_
_entity.id
_entity.type
_entity.pdbx_description
1 polymer ?
#
loop_
_entity_poly.entity_id
_entity_poly.type
_entity_poly.pdbx_seq_one_letter_code
_entity_poly.pdbx_strand_id
1 'polypeptide(L)'
;MGSCIQAGPYATLFDQLLESDSHSGFVVPWPRRRGKLFPDKNSYWTKYVVAELINTPRDQRGQKAWRAIVPLRRRESLLSFERPERSFVEAWYFPHGVALTATVWFRGDYDPTGLKAAASDFLAQASDVVWSDGHSQHIKLAGMSRACLDLLRNEAFGDIESGFQPDPFCVLTVVSARPEQPRNAAASDRLMLEAAISAVGGNAAASGPAKDSAVISLPKGRLIWRPDKARADRGTTHTLGCLHRNITLATMQVASLLSGVDATLAALEEAKGAMAPRVEPYARRLVEKIKQIHAMGRDTYDQLCLHRQIEPAKGTVNRLAAAIGVGGIQ
;
A
#
# COMPACT_ATOMS: atom_id res chain seq x y z
N MET A 1 -18.08 9.58 -18.38
CA MET A 1 -17.66 9.22 -17.01
C MET A 1 -16.33 9.91 -16.69
N GLY A 2 -16.38 11.18 -16.29
CA GLY A 2 -15.26 11.91 -15.66
C GLY A 2 -15.39 11.92 -14.13
N SER A 3 -15.94 10.84 -13.57
CA SER A 3 -16.55 10.74 -12.23
C SER A 3 -15.56 10.48 -11.10
N CYS A 4 -14.37 9.97 -11.38
CA CYS A 4 -13.45 9.60 -10.29
C CYS A 4 -12.58 10.73 -9.76
N ILE A 5 -12.58 11.91 -10.40
CA ILE A 5 -11.96 13.13 -9.89
C ILE A 5 -13.06 14.17 -9.64
N GLN A 6 -14.09 13.80 -8.90
CA GLN A 6 -15.00 14.79 -8.35
C GLN A 6 -14.95 14.70 -6.84
N ALA A 7 -14.37 15.73 -6.23
CA ALA A 7 -14.29 15.88 -4.78
C ALA A 7 -15.68 15.71 -4.13
N GLY A 8 -16.74 16.20 -4.80
CA GLY A 8 -18.13 16.10 -4.33
C GLY A 8 -18.61 14.66 -4.11
N PRO A 9 -18.79 13.84 -5.16
CA PRO A 9 -19.21 12.44 -5.02
C PRO A 9 -18.35 11.63 -4.04
N TYR A 10 -17.02 11.80 -4.08
CA TYR A 10 -16.12 11.12 -3.14
C TYR A 10 -16.38 11.56 -1.69
N ALA A 11 -16.46 12.88 -1.43
CA ALA A 11 -16.67 13.40 -0.09
C ALA A 11 -18.00 12.92 0.48
N THR A 12 -19.08 13.02 -0.31
CA THR A 12 -20.41 12.52 0.07
C THR A 12 -20.39 11.04 0.43
N LEU A 13 -19.77 10.20 -0.42
CA LEU A 13 -19.65 8.77 -0.16
C LEU A 13 -18.83 8.50 1.10
N PHE A 14 -17.74 9.22 1.31
CA PHE A 14 -16.90 9.05 2.49
C PHE A 14 -17.66 9.42 3.77
N ASP A 15 -18.41 10.52 3.75
CA ASP A 15 -19.24 10.94 4.88
C ASP A 15 -20.30 9.87 5.20
N GLN A 16 -21.02 9.37 4.20
CA GLN A 16 -21.98 8.26 4.37
C GLN A 16 -21.35 7.02 5.02
N LEU A 17 -20.14 6.64 4.57
CA LEU A 17 -19.41 5.51 5.14
C LEU A 17 -19.06 5.72 6.62
N LEU A 18 -18.71 6.95 7.03
CA LEU A 18 -18.44 7.26 8.43
C LEU A 18 -19.68 7.13 9.31
N GLU A 19 -20.88 7.35 8.78
CA GLU A 19 -22.12 7.33 9.57
C GLU A 19 -22.56 5.91 9.89
N SER A 20 -22.76 5.08 8.86
CA SER A 20 -23.58 3.88 8.98
C SER A 20 -22.88 2.59 8.58
N ASP A 21 -21.69 2.64 7.94
CA ASP A 21 -21.14 1.49 7.21
C ASP A 21 -22.19 0.83 6.28
N SER A 22 -23.26 1.52 5.89
CA SER A 22 -24.39 0.87 5.19
C SER A 22 -24.18 0.71 3.69
N HIS A 23 -23.10 1.26 3.14
CA HIS A 23 -22.82 1.14 1.71
C HIS A 23 -22.48 -0.31 1.35
N SER A 24 -23.19 -0.91 0.40
CA SER A 24 -23.02 -2.32 0.02
C SER A 24 -21.61 -2.63 -0.50
N GLY A 25 -21.06 -1.77 -1.35
CA GLY A 25 -19.75 -2.04 -2.01
C GLY A 25 -18.49 -1.60 -1.25
N PHE A 26 -18.57 -0.66 -0.30
CA PHE A 26 -17.39 0.04 0.22
C PHE A 26 -17.37 0.15 1.74
N VAL A 27 -16.16 0.31 2.27
CA VAL A 27 -15.88 0.65 3.67
C VAL A 27 -14.70 1.62 3.73
N VAL A 28 -14.58 2.36 4.84
CA VAL A 28 -13.36 3.11 5.15
C VAL A 28 -12.16 2.16 5.30
N PRO A 29 -10.92 2.62 5.06
CA PRO A 29 -9.76 1.72 4.96
C PRO A 29 -9.27 1.19 6.33
N TRP A 30 -9.85 1.67 7.43
CA TRP A 30 -9.63 1.15 8.78
C TRP A 30 -10.85 0.34 9.26
N PRO A 31 -10.64 -0.82 9.91
CA PRO A 31 -11.75 -1.64 10.39
C PRO A 31 -12.52 -0.96 11.53
N ARG A 32 -13.83 -0.77 11.41
CA ARG A 32 -14.65 -0.30 12.54
C ARG A 32 -14.95 -1.46 13.50
N ARG A 33 -14.98 -1.21 14.81
CA ARG A 33 -15.45 -2.17 15.82
C ARG A 33 -16.57 -1.52 16.65
N ARG A 34 -17.73 -2.19 16.70
CA ARG A 34 -18.84 -1.95 17.66
C ARG A 34 -19.20 -0.47 17.86
N GLY A 35 -19.67 0.22 16.82
CA GLY A 35 -20.19 1.59 16.94
C GLY A 35 -19.14 2.68 17.22
N LYS A 36 -17.88 2.32 17.50
CA LYS A 36 -16.76 3.25 17.51
C LYS A 36 -16.16 3.31 16.11
N LEU A 37 -15.80 4.52 15.68
CA LEU A 37 -15.08 4.75 14.42
C LEU A 37 -13.73 4.01 14.32
N PHE A 38 -13.27 3.38 15.41
CA PHE A 38 -11.87 3.01 15.60
C PHE A 38 -11.65 1.53 15.89
N PRO A 39 -10.66 0.91 15.24
CA PRO A 39 -9.95 -0.25 15.78
C PRO A 39 -8.74 0.22 16.59
N ASP A 40 -8.45 -0.43 17.72
CA ASP A 40 -7.24 -0.17 18.52
C ASP A 40 -5.91 -0.50 17.79
N LYS A 41 -5.94 -0.96 16.53
CA LYS A 41 -4.84 -1.71 15.89
C LYS A 41 -4.44 -1.29 14.45
N ASN A 42 -4.95 -0.18 13.89
CA ASN A 42 -4.43 0.34 12.61
C ASN A 42 -3.76 1.70 12.80
N SER A 43 -2.51 1.70 13.26
CA SER A 43 -1.80 2.91 13.63
C SER A 43 -1.49 3.82 12.45
N TYR A 44 -1.35 3.29 11.22
CA TYR A 44 -1.05 4.13 10.05
C TYR A 44 -2.17 5.14 9.79
N TRP A 45 -3.36 4.66 9.41
CA TRP A 45 -4.47 5.57 9.16
C TRP A 45 -4.87 6.33 10.42
N THR A 46 -4.85 5.66 11.58
CA THR A 46 -5.28 6.29 12.83
C THR A 46 -4.45 7.52 13.16
N LYS A 47 -3.12 7.40 13.07
CA LYS A 47 -2.20 8.47 13.45
C LYS A 47 -2.15 9.60 12.42
N TYR A 48 -2.27 9.29 11.13
CA TYR A 48 -1.94 10.26 10.05
C TYR A 48 -3.14 10.82 9.29
N VAL A 49 -4.32 10.24 9.49
CA VAL A 49 -5.54 10.66 8.81
C VAL A 49 -6.68 10.80 9.81
N VAL A 50 -6.93 9.75 10.60
CA VAL A 50 -8.11 9.71 11.47
C VAL A 50 -8.01 10.75 12.58
N ALA A 51 -6.83 10.96 13.19
CA ALA A 51 -6.64 11.99 14.21
C ALA A 51 -7.09 13.38 13.72
N GLU A 52 -6.78 13.74 12.47
CA GLU A 52 -7.25 15.00 11.87
C GLU A 52 -8.76 14.97 11.56
N LEU A 53 -9.28 13.85 11.05
CA LEU A 53 -10.71 13.71 10.73
C LEU A 53 -11.60 13.78 11.98
N ILE A 54 -11.13 13.27 13.13
CA ILE A 54 -11.87 13.33 14.39
C ILE A 54 -12.16 14.78 14.78
N ASN A 55 -11.14 15.63 14.67
CA ASN A 55 -11.21 17.05 15.03
C ASN A 55 -11.87 17.91 13.96
N THR A 56 -12.29 17.30 12.84
CA THR A 56 -12.98 18.00 11.75
C THR A 56 -14.50 17.89 11.95
N PRO A 57 -15.27 18.99 11.75
CA PRO A 57 -16.73 18.96 11.74
C PRO A 57 -17.27 17.85 10.84
N ARG A 58 -18.35 17.19 11.27
CA ARG A 58 -18.83 15.94 10.65
C ARG A 58 -19.11 16.10 9.16
N ASP A 59 -19.74 17.20 8.77
CA ASP A 59 -20.08 17.62 7.41
C ASP A 59 -18.87 17.99 6.54
N GLN A 60 -17.66 18.04 7.10
CA GLN A 60 -16.42 18.38 6.40
C GLN A 60 -15.43 17.21 6.34
N ARG A 61 -15.75 16.06 6.95
CA ARG A 61 -14.83 14.93 7.05
C ARG A 61 -14.55 14.30 5.70
N GLY A 62 -15.54 14.15 4.83
CA GLY A 62 -15.37 13.63 3.48
C GLY A 62 -14.47 14.52 2.63
N GLN A 63 -14.65 15.83 2.71
CA GLN A 63 -13.79 16.79 2.03
C GLN A 63 -12.36 16.75 2.57
N LYS A 64 -12.20 16.62 3.89
CA LYS A 64 -10.88 16.46 4.52
C LYS A 64 -10.21 15.13 4.12
N ALA A 65 -10.97 14.04 4.02
CA ALA A 65 -10.48 12.74 3.58
C ALA A 65 -10.05 12.77 2.10
N TRP A 66 -10.80 13.46 1.24
CA TRP A 66 -10.41 13.70 -0.15
C TRP A 66 -9.08 14.46 -0.23
N ARG A 67 -8.93 15.56 0.53
CA ARG A 67 -7.69 16.33 0.59
C ARG A 67 -6.51 15.51 1.11
N ALA A 68 -6.77 14.56 2.00
CA ALA A 68 -5.76 13.63 2.52
C ALA A 68 -5.50 12.43 1.59
N ILE A 69 -6.24 12.31 0.47
CA ILE A 69 -6.12 11.24 -0.53
C ILE A 69 -6.25 9.87 0.14
N VAL A 70 -7.28 9.74 0.98
CA VAL A 70 -7.62 8.49 1.65
C VAL A 70 -8.22 7.54 0.61
N PRO A 71 -7.87 6.25 0.58
CA PRO A 71 -8.57 5.29 -0.26
C PRO A 71 -9.85 4.79 0.42
N LEU A 72 -10.83 4.39 -0.39
CA LEU A 72 -11.91 3.50 0.04
C LEU A 72 -11.47 2.05 -0.14
N ARG A 73 -11.94 1.15 0.72
CA ARG A 73 -11.70 -0.29 0.58
C ARG A 73 -12.98 -0.97 0.08
N ARG A 74 -12.85 -1.87 -0.89
CA ARG A 74 -13.96 -2.72 -1.33
C ARG A 74 -14.39 -3.64 -0.18
N ARG A 75 -15.69 -3.78 0.04
CA ARG A 75 -16.22 -4.64 1.10
C ARG A 75 -16.03 -6.11 0.78
N GLU A 76 -16.37 -6.48 -0.44
CA GLU A 76 -16.35 -7.87 -0.92
C GLU A 76 -15.03 -8.17 -1.63
N SER A 77 -14.50 -9.36 -1.39
CA SER A 77 -13.33 -9.86 -2.12
C SER A 77 -13.67 -10.02 -3.61
N LEU A 78 -12.77 -9.61 -4.50
CA LEU A 78 -12.90 -9.84 -5.95
C LEU A 78 -12.82 -11.32 -6.31
N LEU A 79 -12.00 -12.03 -5.55
CA LEU A 79 -11.69 -13.42 -5.74
C LEU A 79 -11.20 -14.02 -4.43
N SER A 80 -11.22 -15.34 -4.38
CA SER A 80 -10.46 -16.16 -3.45
C SER A 80 -9.47 -17.01 -4.23
N PHE A 81 -8.31 -17.29 -3.66
CA PHE A 81 -7.35 -18.22 -4.24
C PHE A 81 -6.83 -19.13 -3.14
N GLU A 82 -6.81 -20.43 -3.40
CA GLU A 82 -6.47 -21.41 -2.38
C GLU A 82 -4.96 -21.45 -2.16
N ARG A 83 -4.55 -21.30 -0.90
CA ARG A 83 -3.17 -21.46 -0.44
C ARG A 83 -3.16 -22.13 0.94
N PRO A 84 -2.06 -22.80 1.34
CA PRO A 84 -2.06 -23.77 2.44
C PRO A 84 -2.51 -23.23 3.80
N GLU A 85 -2.37 -21.93 4.06
CA GLU A 85 -2.62 -21.38 5.38
C GLU A 85 -3.70 -20.32 5.36
N ARG A 86 -3.42 -19.21 4.69
CA ARG A 86 -4.30 -18.08 4.62
C ARG A 86 -3.88 -17.18 3.46
N SER A 87 -4.85 -16.70 2.72
CA SER A 87 -4.69 -15.80 1.59
C SER A 87 -5.93 -14.91 1.49
N PHE A 88 -5.74 -13.68 1.02
CA PHE A 88 -6.86 -12.80 0.68
C PHE A 88 -6.37 -11.68 -0.24
N VAL A 89 -7.32 -11.13 -0.98
CA VAL A 89 -7.12 -9.96 -1.84
C VAL A 89 -8.00 -8.83 -1.33
N GLU A 90 -7.41 -7.67 -1.14
CA GLU A 90 -8.14 -6.42 -0.88
C GLU A 90 -7.99 -5.49 -2.08
N ALA A 91 -9.10 -4.82 -2.41
CA ALA A 91 -9.16 -3.80 -3.45
C ALA A 91 -9.38 -2.42 -2.83
N TRP A 92 -8.72 -1.42 -3.40
CA TRP A 92 -8.67 -0.06 -2.89
C TRP A 92 -8.97 0.94 -4.01
N TYR A 93 -9.77 1.95 -3.70
CA TYR A 93 -10.19 3.00 -4.62
C TYR A 93 -9.67 4.33 -4.09
N PHE A 94 -8.62 4.84 -4.71
CA PHE A 94 -8.11 6.18 -4.45
C PHE A 94 -8.90 7.20 -5.29
N PRO A 95 -8.88 8.49 -4.91
CA PRO A 95 -9.46 9.57 -5.74
C PRO A 95 -8.90 9.70 -7.17
N HIS A 96 -7.90 8.92 -7.56
CA HIS A 96 -7.22 9.01 -8.86
C HIS A 96 -6.90 7.66 -9.48
N GLY A 97 -7.25 6.56 -8.83
CA GLY A 97 -6.80 5.25 -9.25
C GLY A 97 -7.35 4.14 -8.40
N VAL A 98 -6.96 2.92 -8.75
CA VAL A 98 -7.27 1.72 -8.00
C VAL A 98 -5.97 1.04 -7.61
N ALA A 99 -6.00 0.32 -6.50
CA ALA A 99 -4.90 -0.52 -6.07
C ALA A 99 -5.40 -1.87 -5.60
N LEU A 100 -4.52 -2.86 -5.67
CA LEU A 100 -4.78 -4.23 -5.26
C LEU A 100 -3.68 -4.66 -4.28
N THR A 101 -4.08 -5.34 -3.21
CA THR A 101 -3.13 -5.98 -2.30
C THR A 101 -3.51 -7.45 -2.14
N ALA A 102 -2.63 -8.34 -2.61
CA ALA A 102 -2.72 -9.77 -2.32
C ALA A 102 -1.81 -10.07 -1.12
N THR A 103 -2.37 -10.70 -0.09
CA THR A 103 -1.61 -11.11 1.10
C THR A 103 -1.68 -12.62 1.25
N VAL A 104 -0.52 -13.24 1.51
CA VAL A 104 -0.39 -14.67 1.77
C VAL A 104 0.47 -14.87 3.01
N TRP A 105 0.09 -15.88 3.80
CA TRP A 105 0.89 -16.34 4.93
C TRP A 105 1.56 -17.66 4.59
N PHE A 106 2.79 -17.79 5.10
CA PHE A 106 3.60 -18.99 5.02
C PHE A 106 4.09 -19.40 6.41
N ARG A 107 4.09 -20.70 6.67
CA ARG A 107 4.50 -21.37 7.89
C ARG A 107 5.11 -22.71 7.49
N GLY A 108 6.33 -22.90 7.93
CA GLY A 108 7.07 -24.12 7.71
C GLY A 108 8.48 -23.97 8.21
N ASP A 109 9.25 -25.03 8.01
CA ASP A 109 10.68 -25.03 8.25
C ASP A 109 11.37 -24.59 6.96
N TYR A 110 11.97 -23.40 7.00
CA TYR A 110 12.67 -22.82 5.87
C TYR A 110 14.12 -22.60 6.27
N ASP A 111 15.02 -23.26 5.55
CA ASP A 111 16.39 -22.77 5.45
C ASP A 111 16.40 -21.54 4.50
N PRO A 112 17.53 -20.79 4.42
CA PRO A 112 17.62 -19.62 3.54
C PRO A 112 17.27 -19.93 2.07
N THR A 113 17.68 -21.09 1.57
CA THR A 113 17.42 -21.52 0.19
C THR A 113 15.92 -21.78 -0.03
N GLY A 114 15.28 -22.49 0.90
CA GLY A 114 13.86 -22.82 0.90
C GLY A 114 12.97 -21.59 1.06
N LEU A 115 13.37 -20.59 1.86
CA LEU A 115 12.64 -19.32 1.94
C LEU A 115 12.65 -18.59 0.58
N LYS A 116 13.83 -18.52 -0.06
CA LYS A 116 13.97 -17.90 -1.38
C LYS A 116 13.15 -18.65 -2.43
N ALA A 117 13.18 -19.98 -2.42
CA ALA A 117 12.40 -20.82 -3.31
C ALA A 117 10.90 -20.58 -3.09
N ALA A 118 10.41 -20.66 -1.85
CA ALA A 118 9.01 -20.45 -1.51
C ALA A 118 8.48 -19.07 -1.95
N ALA A 119 9.27 -18.02 -1.77
CA ALA A 119 8.89 -16.68 -2.24
C ALA A 119 8.90 -16.57 -3.78
N SER A 120 9.88 -17.19 -4.44
CA SER A 120 9.97 -17.21 -5.90
C SER A 120 8.82 -18.02 -6.52
N ASP A 121 8.51 -19.16 -5.92
CA ASP A 121 7.38 -20.03 -6.28
C ASP A 121 6.06 -19.29 -6.10
N PHE A 122 5.89 -18.54 -5.01
CA PHE A 122 4.69 -17.73 -4.83
C PHE A 122 4.47 -16.72 -5.98
N LEU A 123 5.55 -16.07 -6.45
CA LEU A 123 5.47 -15.08 -7.53
C LEU A 123 5.28 -15.74 -8.91
N ALA A 124 5.86 -16.93 -9.14
CA ALA A 124 5.91 -17.57 -10.44
C ALA A 124 4.81 -18.62 -10.69
N GLN A 125 4.35 -19.28 -9.63
CA GLN A 125 3.40 -20.39 -9.70
C GLN A 125 1.97 -19.87 -9.95
N ALA A 126 1.29 -20.52 -10.89
CA ALA A 126 -0.13 -20.29 -11.09
C ALA A 126 -0.93 -20.87 -9.92
N SER A 127 -2.04 -20.21 -9.59
CA SER A 127 -2.95 -20.63 -8.52
C SER A 127 -4.34 -20.80 -9.10
N ASP A 128 -5.12 -21.70 -8.50
CA ASP A 128 -6.55 -21.77 -8.75
C ASP A 128 -7.22 -20.59 -8.04
N VAL A 129 -7.88 -19.77 -8.84
CA VAL A 129 -8.61 -18.57 -8.45
C VAL A 129 -10.08 -18.82 -8.69
N VAL A 130 -10.90 -18.53 -7.68
CA VAL A 130 -12.36 -18.49 -7.79
C VAL A 130 -12.80 -17.05 -7.66
N TRP A 131 -13.44 -16.53 -8.70
CA TRP A 131 -13.90 -15.15 -8.79
C TRP A 131 -15.25 -14.96 -8.09
N SER A 132 -15.63 -13.71 -7.82
CA SER A 132 -16.87 -13.38 -7.10
C SER A 132 -18.16 -13.83 -7.78
N ASP A 133 -18.14 -14.07 -9.08
CA ASP A 133 -19.26 -14.60 -9.87
C ASP A 133 -19.27 -16.15 -9.95
N GLY A 134 -18.32 -16.81 -9.29
CA GLY A 134 -18.17 -18.26 -9.25
C GLY A 134 -17.31 -18.88 -10.35
N HIS A 135 -16.84 -18.12 -11.35
CA HIS A 135 -15.95 -18.70 -12.35
C HIS A 135 -14.58 -19.03 -11.73
N SER A 136 -13.93 -20.08 -12.24
CA SER A 136 -12.63 -20.54 -11.76
C SER A 136 -11.58 -20.47 -12.86
N GLN A 137 -10.35 -20.10 -12.51
CA GLN A 137 -9.25 -19.97 -13.45
C GLN A 137 -7.91 -20.35 -12.81
N HIS A 138 -7.06 -21.05 -13.56
CA HIS A 138 -5.67 -21.30 -13.18
C HIS A 138 -4.76 -20.21 -13.74
N ILE A 139 -4.30 -19.28 -12.90
CA ILE A 139 -3.62 -18.06 -13.36
C ILE A 139 -2.43 -17.68 -12.46
N LYS A 140 -1.37 -17.13 -13.07
CA LYS A 140 -0.22 -16.56 -12.34
C LYS A 140 -0.58 -15.25 -11.64
N LEU A 141 0.14 -14.89 -10.58
CA LEU A 141 -0.07 -13.66 -9.82
C LEU A 141 -0.12 -12.39 -10.70
N ALA A 142 0.76 -12.28 -11.70
CA ALA A 142 0.77 -11.16 -12.64
C ALA A 142 -0.53 -11.07 -13.47
N GLY A 143 -0.99 -12.22 -13.98
CA GLY A 143 -2.26 -12.29 -14.72
C GLY A 143 -3.46 -12.01 -13.82
N MET A 144 -3.48 -12.56 -12.61
CA MET A 144 -4.51 -12.29 -11.60
C MET A 144 -4.58 -10.80 -11.26
N SER A 145 -3.42 -10.16 -11.04
CA SER A 145 -3.34 -8.75 -10.69
C SER A 145 -3.85 -7.86 -11.81
N ARG A 146 -3.48 -8.17 -13.06
CA ARG A 146 -4.00 -7.47 -14.24
C ARG A 146 -5.51 -7.59 -14.34
N ALA A 147 -6.04 -8.80 -14.33
CA ALA A 147 -7.48 -9.03 -14.43
C ALA A 147 -8.26 -8.36 -13.29
N CYS A 148 -7.76 -8.40 -12.05
CA CYS A 148 -8.35 -7.66 -10.93
C CYS A 148 -8.35 -6.15 -11.16
N LEU A 149 -7.21 -5.57 -11.57
CA LEU A 149 -7.10 -4.14 -11.80
C LEU A 149 -7.99 -3.67 -12.96
N ASP A 150 -8.11 -4.48 -14.02
CA ASP A 150 -9.01 -4.20 -15.15
C ASP A 150 -10.48 -4.21 -14.68
N LEU A 151 -10.89 -5.19 -13.87
CA LEU A 151 -12.23 -5.24 -13.28
C LEU A 151 -12.50 -4.02 -12.38
N LEU A 152 -11.58 -3.71 -11.46
CA LEU A 152 -11.70 -2.56 -10.56
C LEU A 152 -11.76 -1.25 -11.31
N ARG A 153 -10.96 -1.13 -12.36
CA ARG A 153 -10.93 0.04 -13.21
C ARG A 153 -12.23 0.20 -13.98
N ASN A 154 -12.75 -0.87 -14.57
CA ASN A 154 -14.04 -0.85 -15.25
C ASN A 154 -15.18 -0.51 -14.28
N GLU A 155 -15.14 -1.04 -13.06
CA GLU A 155 -16.11 -0.71 -12.00
C GLU A 155 -16.05 0.77 -11.60
N ALA A 156 -14.84 1.34 -11.45
CA ALA A 156 -14.65 2.72 -11.01
C ALA A 156 -14.87 3.75 -12.13
N PHE A 157 -14.25 3.52 -13.29
CA PHE A 157 -14.06 4.53 -14.33
C PHE A 157 -14.76 4.18 -15.66
N GLY A 158 -15.34 2.98 -15.77
CA GLY A 158 -15.87 2.43 -17.02
C GLY A 158 -14.76 1.94 -17.96
N ASP A 159 -15.14 1.77 -19.23
CA ASP A 159 -14.25 1.28 -20.28
C ASP A 159 -13.26 2.37 -20.73
N ILE A 160 -12.12 2.45 -20.03
CA ILE A 160 -11.02 3.37 -20.32
C ILE A 160 -9.71 2.58 -20.46
N GLU A 161 -8.81 3.01 -21.34
CA GLU A 161 -7.55 2.30 -21.65
C GLU A 161 -6.59 2.13 -20.46
N SER A 162 -6.37 0.87 -20.04
CA SER A 162 -5.59 0.54 -18.84
C SER A 162 -4.13 0.99 -18.90
N GLY A 163 -3.72 1.87 -17.99
CA GLY A 163 -2.33 1.92 -17.53
C GLY A 163 -2.09 0.74 -16.59
N PHE A 164 -1.10 -0.11 -16.88
CA PHE A 164 -0.78 -1.29 -16.07
C PHE A 164 0.66 -1.24 -15.59
N GLN A 165 0.85 -1.40 -14.27
CA GLN A 165 2.16 -1.66 -13.71
C GLN A 165 2.36 -3.18 -13.59
N PRO A 166 3.27 -3.78 -14.38
CA PRO A 166 3.36 -5.24 -14.49
C PRO A 166 3.97 -5.94 -13.30
N ASP A 167 4.83 -5.23 -12.56
CA ASP A 167 5.59 -5.82 -11.46
C ASP A 167 4.93 -5.48 -10.11
N PRO A 168 4.48 -6.49 -9.34
CA PRO A 168 3.94 -6.25 -8.02
C PRO A 168 5.04 -5.74 -7.09
N PHE A 169 4.69 -4.78 -6.25
CA PHE A 169 5.54 -4.35 -5.16
C PHE A 169 5.39 -5.33 -3.98
N CYS A 170 6.48 -5.96 -3.54
CA CYS A 170 6.42 -7.00 -2.51
C CYS A 170 6.76 -6.46 -1.10
N VAL A 171 5.93 -6.74 -0.11
CA VAL A 171 6.27 -6.51 1.31
C VAL A 171 6.39 -7.87 2.00
N LEU A 172 7.61 -8.26 2.35
CA LEU A 172 7.90 -9.49 3.08
C LEU A 172 8.12 -9.19 4.56
N THR A 173 7.57 -10.03 5.44
CA THR A 173 7.76 -9.89 6.89
C THR A 173 7.91 -11.25 7.52
N VAL A 174 9.02 -11.45 8.24
CA VAL A 174 9.19 -12.64 9.07
C VAL A 174 8.55 -12.33 10.43
N VAL A 175 7.33 -12.82 10.61
CA VAL A 175 6.51 -12.53 11.81
C VAL A 175 6.91 -13.33 13.03
N SER A 176 7.45 -14.54 12.81
CA SER A 176 7.90 -15.46 13.86
C SER A 176 8.95 -16.39 13.27
N ALA A 177 10.05 -16.61 13.99
CA ALA A 177 11.10 -17.53 13.58
C ALA A 177 11.73 -18.19 14.81
N ARG A 178 12.02 -19.49 14.72
CA ARG A 178 12.73 -20.24 15.76
C ARG A 178 14.00 -20.82 15.15
N PRO A 179 15.19 -20.47 15.65
CA PRO A 179 16.41 -21.09 15.17
C PRO A 179 16.41 -22.56 15.56
N GLU A 180 16.80 -23.44 14.65
CA GLU A 180 16.99 -24.87 14.92
C GLU A 180 18.08 -25.08 15.98
N GLN A 181 19.15 -24.28 15.91
CA GLN A 181 20.25 -24.29 16.88
C GLN A 181 20.49 -22.88 17.47
N PRO A 182 20.28 -22.67 18.79
CA PRO A 182 20.42 -21.35 19.42
C PRO A 182 21.83 -20.75 19.32
N ARG A 183 22.88 -21.59 19.24
CA ARG A 183 24.29 -21.15 19.28
C ARG A 183 24.74 -20.37 18.04
N ASN A 184 24.00 -20.46 16.92
CA ASN A 184 24.38 -19.83 15.64
C ASN A 184 23.43 -18.69 15.22
N ALA A 185 22.67 -18.14 16.16
CA ALA A 185 21.55 -17.25 15.86
C ALA A 185 21.92 -16.04 14.97
N ALA A 186 23.10 -15.45 15.15
CA ALA A 186 23.55 -14.29 14.36
C ALA A 186 23.90 -14.65 12.91
N ALA A 187 24.53 -15.79 12.67
CA ALA A 187 24.83 -16.27 11.32
C ALA A 187 23.53 -16.63 10.58
N SER A 188 22.60 -17.30 11.27
CA SER A 188 21.26 -17.60 10.73
C SER A 188 20.48 -16.33 10.38
N ASP A 189 20.56 -15.27 11.19
CA ASP A 189 19.88 -14.01 10.91
C ASP A 189 20.38 -13.35 9.63
N ARG A 190 21.69 -13.37 9.41
CA ARG A 190 22.30 -12.84 8.20
C ARG A 190 21.87 -13.62 6.96
N LEU A 191 21.94 -14.94 7.01
CA LEU A 191 21.54 -15.79 5.86
C LEU A 191 20.05 -15.65 5.54
N MET A 192 19.20 -15.62 6.57
CA MET A 192 17.76 -15.37 6.41
C MET A 192 17.49 -13.99 5.81
N LEU A 193 18.25 -12.98 6.22
CA LEU A 193 18.16 -11.64 5.66
C LEU A 193 18.54 -11.62 4.18
N GLU A 194 19.66 -12.23 3.81
CA GLU A 194 20.13 -12.32 2.42
C GLU A 194 19.12 -13.06 1.53
N ALA A 195 18.57 -14.18 2.02
CA ALA A 195 17.51 -14.92 1.33
C ALA A 195 16.24 -14.09 1.14
N ALA A 196 15.78 -13.40 2.19
CA ALA A 196 14.60 -12.57 2.15
C ALA A 196 14.75 -11.33 1.26
N ILE A 197 15.96 -10.75 1.18
CA ILE A 197 16.27 -9.68 0.20
C ILE A 197 16.19 -10.22 -1.22
N SER A 198 16.78 -11.40 -1.48
CA SER A 198 16.72 -12.03 -2.80
C SER A 198 15.29 -12.38 -3.21
N ALA A 199 14.46 -12.82 -2.26
CA ALA A 199 13.05 -13.17 -2.46
C ALA A 199 12.18 -12.01 -2.96
N VAL A 200 12.52 -10.77 -2.61
CA VAL A 200 11.79 -9.57 -3.05
C VAL A 200 12.50 -8.82 -4.18
N GLY A 201 13.39 -9.51 -4.90
CA GLY A 201 14.07 -9.00 -6.09
C GLY A 201 15.19 -7.99 -5.79
N GLY A 202 15.73 -7.98 -4.57
CA GLY A 202 16.87 -7.15 -4.19
C GLY A 202 18.21 -7.87 -4.40
N ASN A 203 19.28 -7.10 -4.62
CA ASN A 203 20.65 -7.61 -4.51
C ASN A 203 21.09 -7.54 -3.04
N ALA A 204 21.81 -8.56 -2.55
CA ALA A 204 22.30 -8.63 -1.17
C ALA A 204 23.23 -7.46 -0.77
N ALA A 205 23.75 -6.71 -1.76
CA ALA A 205 24.48 -5.45 -1.55
C ALA A 205 23.57 -4.27 -1.11
N ALA A 206 22.26 -4.49 -0.97
CA ALA A 206 21.36 -3.50 -0.42
C ALA A 206 21.86 -3.04 0.95
N SER A 207 22.11 -1.74 1.07
CA SER A 207 22.50 -1.09 2.33
C SER A 207 21.73 -1.72 3.49
N GLY A 208 22.48 -2.27 4.46
CA GLY A 208 21.89 -2.87 5.66
C GLY A 208 20.90 -1.91 6.30
N PRO A 209 19.94 -2.41 7.08
CA PRO A 209 19.01 -1.54 7.79
C PRO A 209 19.81 -0.44 8.49
N ALA A 210 19.34 0.81 8.40
CA ALA A 210 19.88 1.86 9.26
C ALA A 210 19.87 1.32 10.70
N LYS A 211 20.89 1.65 11.49
CA LYS A 211 20.95 1.26 12.91
C LYS A 211 19.56 1.55 13.51
N ASP A 212 18.85 0.50 13.93
CA ASP A 212 17.47 0.50 14.47
C ASP A 212 16.26 0.41 13.50
N SER A 213 16.42 0.47 12.18
CA SER A 213 15.31 0.30 11.24
C SER A 213 14.91 -1.17 11.10
N ALA A 214 13.66 -1.49 11.47
CA ALA A 214 13.04 -2.79 11.21
C ALA A 214 12.80 -3.07 9.72
N VAL A 215 12.85 -2.03 8.88
CA VAL A 215 12.42 -2.08 7.48
C VAL A 215 13.59 -1.80 6.55
N ILE A 216 13.83 -2.72 5.64
CA ILE A 216 14.83 -2.65 4.57
C ILE A 216 14.11 -2.28 3.29
N SER A 217 14.62 -1.22 2.64
CA SER A 217 14.04 -0.69 1.41
C SER A 217 14.76 -1.27 0.20
N LEU A 218 13.99 -1.85 -0.71
CA LEU A 218 14.49 -2.44 -1.95
C LEU A 218 13.74 -1.81 -3.14
N PRO A 219 14.30 -1.83 -4.35
CA PRO A 219 13.68 -1.16 -5.50
C PRO A 219 12.24 -1.62 -5.78
N LYS A 220 11.98 -2.93 -5.67
CA LYS A 220 10.67 -3.55 -5.93
C LYS A 220 9.99 -4.14 -4.68
N GLY A 221 10.48 -3.78 -3.49
CA GLY A 221 9.91 -4.35 -2.28
C GLY A 221 10.38 -3.74 -0.96
N ARG A 222 9.82 -4.27 0.12
CA ARG A 222 10.23 -4.01 1.50
C ARG A 222 10.42 -5.34 2.20
N LEU A 223 11.45 -5.40 3.03
CA LEU A 223 11.65 -6.51 3.96
C LEU A 223 11.56 -5.96 5.38
N ILE A 224 10.70 -6.56 6.20
CA ILE A 224 10.56 -6.24 7.61
C ILE A 224 11.19 -7.37 8.41
N TRP A 225 12.31 -7.08 9.04
CA TRP A 225 13.08 -8.05 9.81
C TRP A 225 13.55 -7.48 11.15
N ARG A 226 13.10 -8.14 12.23
CA ARG A 226 13.47 -7.85 13.62
C ARG A 226 13.65 -9.17 14.35
N PRO A 227 14.85 -9.77 14.30
CA PRO A 227 15.12 -11.06 14.94
C PRO A 227 14.70 -11.09 16.41
N ASP A 228 14.93 -10.00 17.13
CA ASP A 228 14.55 -9.81 18.54
C ASP A 228 13.05 -9.98 18.78
N LYS A 229 12.22 -9.48 17.85
CA LYS A 229 10.76 -9.58 17.94
C LYS A 229 10.20 -10.87 17.35
N ALA A 230 10.84 -11.39 16.30
CA ALA A 230 10.44 -12.63 15.63
C ALA A 230 10.74 -13.87 16.49
N ARG A 231 11.76 -13.81 17.35
CA ARG A 231 12.16 -14.92 18.25
C ARG A 231 11.54 -14.86 19.64
N ALA A 232 10.95 -13.73 20.04
CA ALA A 232 10.42 -13.55 21.38
C ALA A 232 9.28 -14.56 21.66
N ASP A 233 9.39 -15.28 22.78
CA ASP A 233 8.40 -16.25 23.22
C ASP A 233 7.04 -15.57 23.42
N ARG A 234 6.01 -16.12 22.77
CA ARG A 234 4.58 -15.75 22.75
C ARG A 234 4.20 -14.42 23.45
N GLY A 235 3.89 -13.40 22.64
CA GLY A 235 3.23 -12.16 23.08
C GLY A 235 3.53 -10.93 22.23
N THR A 236 4.67 -10.94 21.51
CA THR A 236 5.16 -9.81 20.69
C THR A 236 4.86 -9.93 19.21
N THR A 237 4.37 -11.09 18.72
CA THR A 237 4.00 -11.34 17.31
C THR A 237 3.03 -10.29 16.76
N HIS A 238 2.21 -9.68 17.61
CA HIS A 238 1.29 -8.62 17.22
C HIS A 238 1.99 -7.37 16.66
N THR A 239 3.23 -7.07 17.06
CA THR A 239 3.88 -5.82 16.64
C THR A 239 4.37 -5.87 15.19
N LEU A 240 4.95 -7.00 14.75
CA LEU A 240 5.44 -7.14 13.37
C LEU A 240 4.31 -7.30 12.36
N GLY A 241 3.21 -7.98 12.72
CA GLY A 241 2.01 -8.02 11.88
C GLY A 241 1.36 -6.62 11.72
N CYS A 242 1.33 -5.82 12.79
CA CYS A 242 0.88 -4.43 12.71
C CYS A 242 1.82 -3.57 11.85
N LEU A 243 3.14 -3.72 12.02
CA LEU A 243 4.15 -3.03 11.21
C LEU A 243 4.03 -3.40 9.73
N HIS A 244 3.86 -4.69 9.41
CA HIS A 244 3.60 -5.16 8.05
C HIS A 244 2.42 -4.42 7.42
N ARG A 245 1.27 -4.44 8.10
CA ARG A 245 0.07 -3.77 7.58
C ARG A 245 0.29 -2.27 7.36
N ASN A 246 0.93 -1.58 8.33
CA ASN A 246 1.19 -0.15 8.21
C ASN A 246 2.13 0.16 7.04
N ILE A 247 3.21 -0.60 6.87
CA ILE A 247 4.17 -0.43 5.78
C ILE A 247 3.52 -0.73 4.42
N THR A 248 2.74 -1.81 4.31
CA THR A 248 2.00 -2.14 3.08
C THR A 248 1.07 -1.00 2.68
N LEU A 249 0.27 -0.47 3.61
CA LEU A 249 -0.65 0.64 3.34
C LEU A 249 0.08 1.94 2.99
N ALA A 250 1.15 2.25 3.72
CA ALA A 250 1.94 3.45 3.49
C ALA A 250 2.65 3.42 2.13
N THR A 251 3.26 2.28 1.79
CA THR A 251 3.92 2.08 0.50
C THR A 251 2.93 2.10 -0.66
N MET A 252 1.75 1.51 -0.49
CA MET A 252 0.66 1.61 -1.47
C MET A 252 0.21 3.06 -1.64
N GLN A 253 0.04 3.82 -0.55
CA GLN A 253 -0.33 5.24 -0.65
C GLN A 253 0.74 6.05 -1.37
N VAL A 254 2.02 5.87 -1.05
CA VAL A 254 3.11 6.58 -1.75
C VAL A 254 3.14 6.22 -3.23
N ALA A 255 3.00 4.93 -3.58
CA ALA A 255 2.96 4.51 -4.99
C ALA A 255 1.79 5.17 -5.73
N SER A 256 0.60 5.16 -5.13
CA SER A 256 -0.59 5.82 -5.68
C SER A 256 -0.35 7.32 -5.89
N LEU A 257 0.17 8.03 -4.88
CA LEU A 257 0.47 9.47 -4.96
C LEU A 257 1.45 9.78 -6.11
N LEU A 258 2.51 8.98 -6.27
CA LEU A 258 3.49 9.17 -7.34
C LEU A 258 2.85 8.94 -8.72
N SER A 259 2.05 7.88 -8.88
CA SER A 259 1.28 7.67 -10.12
C SER A 259 0.30 8.82 -10.40
N GLY A 260 -0.30 9.40 -9.36
CA GLY A 260 -1.13 10.60 -9.47
C GLY A 260 -0.36 11.82 -9.98
N VAL A 261 0.89 11.99 -9.55
CA VAL A 261 1.79 13.05 -10.07
C VAL A 261 2.08 12.84 -11.54
N ASP A 262 2.46 11.63 -11.94
CA ASP A 262 2.76 11.29 -13.34
C ASP A 262 1.55 11.54 -14.24
N ALA A 263 0.37 11.06 -13.85
CA ALA A 263 -0.87 11.27 -14.59
C ALA A 263 -1.24 12.76 -14.71
N THR A 264 -1.01 13.55 -13.65
CA THR A 264 -1.28 14.99 -13.67
C THR A 264 -0.33 15.74 -14.61
N LEU A 265 0.95 15.35 -14.65
CA LEU A 265 1.93 15.92 -15.57
C LEU A 265 1.62 15.54 -17.02
N ALA A 266 1.26 14.30 -17.29
CA ALA A 266 0.86 13.87 -18.64
C ALA A 266 -0.35 14.68 -19.14
N ALA A 267 -1.37 14.86 -18.30
CA ALA A 267 -2.54 15.69 -18.63
C ALA A 267 -2.17 17.17 -18.87
N LEU A 268 -1.18 17.69 -18.13
CA LEU A 268 -0.68 19.05 -18.31
C LEU A 268 0.07 19.20 -19.66
N GLU A 269 0.89 18.21 -20.01
CA GLU A 269 1.62 18.16 -21.28
C GLU A 269 0.65 18.09 -22.47
N GLU A 270 -0.38 17.24 -22.39
CA GLU A 270 -1.45 17.15 -23.38
C GLU A 270 -2.21 18.48 -23.54
N ALA A 271 -2.49 19.16 -22.42
CA ALA A 271 -3.12 20.48 -22.40
C ALA A 271 -2.16 21.64 -22.73
N LYS A 272 -0.95 21.36 -23.23
CA LYS A 272 0.08 22.36 -23.60
C LYS A 272 0.41 23.34 -22.47
N GLY A 273 0.43 22.85 -21.23
CA GLY A 273 0.74 23.63 -20.03
C GLY A 273 -0.46 24.30 -19.36
N ALA A 274 -1.68 24.19 -19.91
CA ALA A 274 -2.87 24.73 -19.27
C ALA A 274 -3.51 23.73 -18.30
N MET A 275 -3.30 23.91 -16.99
CA MET A 275 -3.95 23.06 -15.99
C MET A 275 -5.43 23.40 -15.85
N ALA A 276 -6.31 22.41 -16.01
CA ALA A 276 -7.73 22.59 -15.80
C ALA A 276 -8.02 23.04 -14.33
N PRO A 277 -8.90 24.04 -14.09
CA PRO A 277 -9.16 24.55 -12.74
C PRO A 277 -9.61 23.49 -11.72
N ARG A 278 -10.26 22.42 -12.19
CA ARG A 278 -10.68 21.29 -11.35
C ARG A 278 -9.52 20.38 -10.91
N VAL A 279 -8.42 20.38 -11.64
CA VAL A 279 -7.25 19.50 -11.41
C VAL A 279 -6.22 20.17 -10.50
N GLU A 280 -6.10 21.51 -10.56
CA GLU A 280 -5.12 22.25 -9.75
C GLU A 280 -5.22 21.97 -8.24
N PRO A 281 -6.42 22.00 -7.60
CA PRO A 281 -6.51 21.75 -6.17
C PRO A 281 -6.06 20.34 -5.81
N TYR A 282 -6.28 19.39 -6.72
CA TYR A 282 -5.85 18.02 -6.55
C TYR A 282 -4.33 17.87 -6.70
N ALA A 283 -3.75 18.46 -7.75
CA ALA A 283 -2.30 18.49 -7.99
C ALA A 283 -1.55 19.07 -6.77
N ARG A 284 -2.08 20.16 -6.19
CA ARG A 284 -1.55 20.77 -4.97
C ARG A 284 -1.54 19.79 -3.80
N ARG A 285 -2.63 19.03 -3.59
CA ARG A 285 -2.72 18.04 -2.51
C ARG A 285 -1.77 16.86 -2.70
N LEU A 286 -1.55 16.42 -3.94
CA LEU A 286 -0.54 15.41 -4.25
C LEU A 286 0.85 15.86 -3.78
N VAL A 287 1.29 17.03 -4.25
CA VAL A 287 2.61 17.59 -3.91
C VAL A 287 2.75 17.81 -2.40
N GLU A 288 1.75 18.42 -1.77
CA GLU A 288 1.74 18.66 -0.32
C GLU A 288 1.87 17.35 0.47
N LYS A 289 1.10 16.31 0.11
CA LYS A 289 1.12 15.04 0.83
C LYS A 289 2.45 14.30 0.64
N ILE A 290 3.00 14.29 -0.56
CA ILE A 290 4.31 13.70 -0.84
C ILE A 290 5.40 14.42 -0.05
N LYS A 291 5.42 15.76 -0.05
CA LYS A 291 6.35 16.56 0.76
C LYS A 291 6.24 16.23 2.24
N GLN A 292 5.01 16.13 2.75
CA GLN A 292 4.76 15.79 4.15
C GLN A 292 5.38 14.42 4.51
N ILE A 293 5.17 13.40 3.68
CA ILE A 293 5.71 12.06 3.88
C ILE A 293 7.24 12.06 3.78
N HIS A 294 7.78 12.75 2.77
CA HIS A 294 9.22 12.83 2.50
C HIS A 294 10.00 13.54 3.62
N ALA A 295 9.42 14.59 4.21
CA ALA A 295 10.02 15.35 5.30
C ALA A 295 10.14 14.58 6.63
N MET A 296 9.53 13.39 6.74
CA MET A 296 9.60 12.52 7.94
C MET A 296 9.19 13.27 9.23
N GLY A 297 8.21 14.17 9.14
CA GLY A 297 7.73 14.96 10.27
C GLY A 297 6.94 14.17 11.30
N ARG A 298 6.67 14.78 12.46
CA ARG A 298 5.85 14.19 13.55
C ARG A 298 4.46 13.73 13.06
N ASP A 299 3.93 14.43 12.06
CA ASP A 299 2.61 14.19 11.48
C ASP A 299 2.63 13.17 10.33
N THR A 300 3.74 12.46 10.10
CA THR A 300 3.81 11.40 9.08
C THR A 300 4.39 10.11 9.61
N TYR A 301 4.15 9.03 8.85
CA TYR A 301 4.70 7.73 9.18
C TYR A 301 6.19 7.77 8.95
N ASP A 302 6.89 8.14 10.01
CA ASP A 302 8.34 8.29 10.07
C ASP A 302 9.00 6.93 9.86
N GLN A 303 9.14 6.59 8.59
CA GLN A 303 9.76 5.39 8.09
C GLN A 303 10.63 5.81 6.91
N LEU A 304 11.94 5.69 7.10
CA LEU A 304 12.95 6.00 6.09
C LEU A 304 12.67 5.30 4.74
N CYS A 305 11.97 4.16 4.76
CA CYS A 305 11.60 3.43 3.55
C CYS A 305 10.60 4.15 2.64
N LEU A 306 9.77 5.04 3.19
CA LEU A 306 8.83 5.85 2.41
C LEU A 306 9.55 7.03 1.77
N HIS A 307 10.43 7.69 2.54
CA HIS A 307 11.34 8.71 2.01
C HIS A 307 12.15 8.16 0.82
N ARG A 308 12.79 6.99 0.99
CA ARG A 308 13.53 6.31 -0.09
C ARG A 308 12.66 5.89 -1.28
N GLN A 309 11.35 5.73 -1.10
CA GLN A 309 10.43 5.45 -2.21
C GLN A 309 10.16 6.71 -3.05
N ILE A 310 10.12 7.88 -2.40
CA ILE A 310 9.84 9.17 -3.03
C ILE A 310 11.09 9.72 -3.71
N GLU A 311 12.27 9.49 -3.14
CA GLU A 311 13.54 10.10 -3.58
C GLU A 311 13.80 9.97 -5.10
N PRO A 312 13.63 8.80 -5.75
CA PRO A 312 13.84 8.68 -7.20
C PRO A 312 12.88 9.53 -8.03
N ALA A 313 11.70 9.85 -7.50
CA ALA A 313 10.67 10.65 -8.17
C ALA A 313 10.72 12.14 -7.78
N LYS A 314 11.70 12.57 -6.97
CA LYS A 314 11.81 13.96 -6.48
C LYS A 314 11.81 14.99 -7.60
N GLY A 315 12.53 14.73 -8.68
CA GLY A 315 12.56 15.61 -9.86
C GLY A 315 11.18 15.77 -10.51
N THR A 316 10.45 14.67 -10.69
CA THR A 316 9.10 14.66 -11.25
C THR A 316 8.11 15.41 -10.37
N VAL A 317 8.17 15.19 -9.04
CA VAL A 317 7.33 15.90 -8.07
C VAL A 317 7.63 17.41 -8.10
N ASN A 318 8.90 17.80 -8.16
CA ASN A 318 9.30 19.20 -8.23
C ASN A 318 8.87 19.88 -9.54
N ARG A 319 8.84 19.14 -10.65
CA ARG A 319 8.30 19.61 -11.93
C ARG A 319 6.81 19.95 -11.82
N LEU A 320 6.02 19.06 -11.19
CA LEU A 320 4.60 19.35 -10.94
C LEU A 320 4.43 20.54 -9.98
N ALA A 321 5.23 20.59 -8.91
CA ALA A 321 5.21 21.68 -7.93
C ALA A 321 5.45 23.05 -8.60
N ALA A 322 6.44 23.14 -9.49
CA ALA A 322 6.72 24.34 -10.26
C ALA A 322 5.54 24.74 -11.16
N ALA A 323 4.93 23.77 -11.85
CA ALA A 323 3.79 24.02 -12.73
C ALA A 323 2.56 24.60 -12.01
N ILE A 324 2.37 24.27 -10.74
CA ILE A 324 1.24 24.76 -9.91
C ILE A 324 1.64 25.89 -8.95
N GLY A 325 2.85 26.44 -9.09
CA GLY A 325 3.33 27.56 -8.31
C GLY A 325 3.48 27.27 -6.81
N VAL A 326 3.94 26.06 -6.44
CA VAL A 326 4.25 25.70 -5.05
C VAL A 326 5.70 25.27 -4.88
N GLY A 327 6.24 25.45 -3.67
CA GLY A 327 7.59 24.96 -3.35
C GLY A 327 7.67 23.44 -3.45
N GLY A 328 8.73 22.92 -4.08
CA GLY A 328 9.00 21.48 -4.18
C GLY A 328 9.50 20.84 -2.88
N ILE A 329 9.99 19.60 -3.02
CA ILE A 329 10.77 18.88 -2.03
C ILE A 329 12.20 19.46 -2.04
N GLN A 330 12.69 19.87 -0.87
CA GLN A 330 14.06 20.34 -0.65
C GLN A 330 15.05 19.17 -0.65
#